data_AF-A0A7C2PJH5-F1
#
_entry.id   AF-A0A7C2PJH5-F1
#
_cell.length_a   1.000
_cell.length_b   1.000
_cell.length_c   1.000
_cell.angle_alpha   90.00
_cell.angle_beta   90.00
_cell.angle_gamma   90.00
#
_symmetry.space_group_name_H-M   'P 1'
#
loop_
_entity.id
_entity.type
_entity.pdbx_description
1 polymer ?
#
loop_
_entity_poly.entity_id
_entity_poly.type
_entity_poly.pdbx_seq_one_letter_code
_entity_poly.pdbx_strand_id
1 'polypeptide(L)' 'ALHGKGSRKGIFITTASFSKEAQEYAESLKDIKVILIDGDKLVDYMIKYNLGVRVDKVVEIKKIDLDYFEEF' A
#
# COMPACT_ATOMS: atom_id res chain seq x y z
N ALA A 1 15.13 11.00 11.50
CA ALA A 1 15.56 9.61 11.79
C ALA A 1 15.14 9.23 13.20
N LEU A 2 14.44 8.11 13.39
CA LEU A 2 13.92 7.60 14.67
C LEU A 2 14.94 6.71 15.42
N HIS A 3 16.23 6.98 15.29
CA HIS A 3 17.31 6.17 15.87
C HIS A 3 17.67 6.57 17.31
N GLY A 4 17.14 7.69 17.82
CA GLY A 4 17.59 8.30 19.09
C GLY A 4 17.03 7.71 20.38
N LYS A 5 16.20 6.66 20.36
CA LYS A 5 15.56 6.09 21.58
C LYS A 5 15.60 4.55 21.69
N GLY A 6 16.54 3.88 21.01
CA GLY A 6 16.59 2.41 21.05
C GLY A 6 15.39 1.74 20.35
N SER A 7 14.80 2.40 19.35
CA SER A 7 13.71 1.81 18.58
C SER A 7 14.22 0.64 17.73
N ARG A 8 13.80 -0.57 18.06
CA ARG A 8 14.05 -1.78 17.25
C ARG A 8 13.18 -1.86 15.99
N LYS A 9 12.44 -0.79 15.66
CA LYS A 9 11.56 -0.71 14.50
C LYS A 9 11.75 0.61 13.77
N GLY A 10 11.93 0.55 12.45
CA GLY A 10 12.04 1.71 11.57
C GLY A 10 11.21 1.52 10.31
N ILE A 11 10.74 2.62 9.73
CA ILE A 11 10.06 2.63 8.43
C ILE A 11 10.83 3.57 7.52
N PHE A 12 11.16 3.10 6.32
CA PHE A 12 11.66 3.93 5.23
C PHE A 12 10.61 3.99 4.14
N ILE A 13 10.33 5.23 3.70
CA ILE A 13 9.33 5.52 2.68
C ILE A 13 10.02 6.29 1.56
N THR A 14 9.79 5.89 0.31
CA THR A 14 10.26 6.59 -0.88
C THR A 14 9.23 6.45 -2.00
N THR A 15 9.24 7.37 -2.96
CA THR A 15 8.41 7.28 -4.17
C THR A 15 9.07 6.44 -5.27
N ALA A 16 10.35 6.11 -5.14
CA ALA A 16 11.08 5.23 -6.04
C ALA A 16 11.08 3.77 -5.54
N SER A 17 11.65 2.85 -6.31
CA SER A 17 11.89 1.47 -5.87
C SER A 17 13.17 1.38 -5.05
N PHE A 18 13.22 0.44 -4.10
CA PHE A 18 14.47 0.04 -3.46
C PHE A 18 15.26 -0.91 -4.36
N SER A 19 16.59 -0.82 -4.35
CA SER A 19 17.43 -1.85 -4.99
C SER A 19 17.31 -3.18 -4.25
N LYS A 20 17.66 -4.27 -4.94
CA LYS A 20 17.65 -5.62 -4.36
C LYS A 20 18.57 -5.69 -3.13
N GLU A 21 19.76 -5.10 -3.21
CA GLU A 21 20.74 -5.09 -2.12
C GLU A 21 20.22 -4.33 -0.90
N ALA A 22 19.46 -3.24 -1.11
CA ALA A 22 18.85 -2.49 -0.02
C ALA A 22 17.75 -3.29 0.69
N GLN A 23 16.97 -4.08 -0.06
CA GLN A 23 15.95 -4.97 0.48
C GLN A 23 16.60 -6.10 1.30
N GLU A 24 17.59 -6.79 0.72
CA GLU A 24 18.33 -7.87 1.38
C GLU A 24 19.04 -7.35 2.64
N TYR A 25 19.64 -6.16 2.58
CA TYR A 25 20.25 -5.54 3.75
C TYR A 25 19.23 -5.31 4.86
N ALA A 26 18.06 -4.76 4.55
CA ALA A 26 17.00 -4.52 5.52
C ALA A 26 16.49 -5.82 6.18
N GLU A 27 16.44 -6.92 5.43
CA GLU A 27 16.08 -8.25 5.93
C GLU A 27 17.17 -8.89 6.79
N SER A 28 18.44 -8.59 6.49
CA SER A 28 19.59 -9.14 7.22
C SER A 28 19.74 -8.59 8.65
N LEU A 29 19.11 -7.46 8.96
CA LEU A 29 19.19 -6.81 10.26
C LEU A 29 18.44 -7.62 11.33
N LYS A 30 19.19 -8.27 12.23
CA LYS A 30 18.63 -9.14 13.28
C LYS A 30 17.99 -8.38 14.43
N ASP A 31 18.60 -7.27 14.83
CA ASP A 31 18.22 -6.53 16.05
C ASP A 31 17.25 -5.36 15.77
N ILE A 32 17.06 -5.02 14.49
CA ILE A 32 16.24 -3.90 14.04
C ILE A 32 15.33 -4.38 12.91
N LYS A 33 14.02 -4.29 13.11
CA LYS A 33 13.03 -4.53 12.06
C LYS A 33 12.84 -3.26 11.23
N VAL A 34 13.31 -3.29 9.99
CA VAL A 34 13.08 -2.22 9.04
C VAL A 34 11.96 -2.60 8.09
N ILE A 35 10.95 -1.74 7.96
CA ILE A 35 9.91 -1.88 6.94
C ILE A 35 10.21 -0.92 5.80
N LEU A 36 10.30 -1.46 4.60
CA LEU A 36 10.43 -0.70 3.36
C LEU A 36 9.04 -0.49 2.74
N ILE A 37 8.74 0.75 2.38
CA ILE A 37 7.56 1.17 1.63
C ILE A 37 8.06 1.98 0.43
N ASP A 38 7.99 1.38 -0.75
CA ASP A 38 8.29 2.04 -2.03
C ASP A 38 7.03 2.70 -2.62
N GLY A 39 7.17 3.28 -3.80
CA GLY A 39 6.10 4.02 -4.48
C GLY A 39 4.83 3.19 -4.68
N ASP A 40 4.95 1.97 -5.18
CA ASP A 40 3.79 1.11 -5.47
C ASP A 40 3.04 0.76 -4.18
N LYS A 41 3.76 0.31 -3.16
CA LYS A 41 3.15 -0.03 -1.85
C LYS A 41 2.59 1.20 -1.14
N LEU A 42 3.22 2.36 -1.32
CA LEU A 42 2.70 3.63 -0.80
C LEU A 42 1.35 3.96 -1.47
N VAL A 43 1.26 3.84 -2.79
CA VAL A 43 0.02 4.08 -3.55
C VAL A 43 -1.07 3.08 -3.14
N ASP A 44 -0.73 1.80 -2.97
CA ASP A 44 -1.68 0.79 -2.47
C ASP A 44 -2.26 1.19 -1.11
N TYR A 45 -1.42 1.69 -0.20
CA TYR A 45 -1.89 2.19 1.10
C TYR A 45 -2.70 3.47 0.98
N MET A 46 -2.32 4.39 0.10
CA MET A 46 -3.08 5.61 -0.17
C MET A 46 -4.50 5.28 -0.64
N ILE A 47 -4.63 4.34 -1.58
CA ILE A 47 -5.94 3.90 -2.09
C ILE A 47 -6.71 3.13 -1.00
N LYS A 48 -6.08 2.12 -0.38
CA LYS A 48 -6.73 1.25 0.61
C LYS A 48 -7.29 2.01 1.80
N TYR A 49 -6.56 3.03 2.27
CA TYR A 49 -6.94 3.80 3.46
C TYR A 49 -7.51 5.19 3.12
N ASN A 50 -7.73 5.50 1.84
CA ASN A 50 -8.18 6.81 1.36
C ASN A 50 -7.30 7.98 1.88
N LEU A 51 -5.98 7.80 1.86
CA LEU A 51 -5.01 8.82 2.29
C LEU A 51 -4.48 9.59 1.08
N GLY A 52 -4.66 10.92 1.08
CA GLY A 52 -4.12 11.78 0.03
C GLY A 52 -4.73 11.57 -1.36
N VAL A 53 -5.84 10.83 -1.45
CA VAL A 53 -6.60 10.57 -2.68
C VAL A 53 -8.05 11.01 -2.51
N ARG A 54 -8.75 11.19 -3.63
CA ARG A 54 -10.19 11.44 -3.67
C ARG A 54 -10.82 10.61 -4.77
N VAL A 55 -12.09 10.26 -4.61
CA VAL A 55 -12.86 9.66 -5.70
C VAL A 55 -12.99 10.68 -6.82
N ASP A 56 -12.50 10.35 -8.01
CA ASP A 56 -12.64 11.17 -9.21
C ASP A 56 -13.93 10.80 -9.97
N LYS A 57 -14.16 9.50 -10.16
CA LYS A 57 -15.36 8.97 -10.84
C LYS A 57 -15.75 7.61 -10.27
N VAL A 58 -17.05 7.38 -10.14
CA VAL A 58 -17.62 6.05 -9.87
C VAL A 58 -18.19 5.50 -11.16
N VAL A 59 -17.81 4.27 -11.52
CA VAL A 59 -18.37 3.54 -12.66
C VAL A 59 -19.18 2.37 -12.11
N GLU A 60 -20.45 2.34 -12.46
CA GLU A 60 -21.32 1.22 -12.13
C GLU A 60 -21.50 0.31 -13.35
N ILE A 61 -21.24 -0.98 -13.16
CA ILE A 61 -21.52 -2.00 -14.18
C ILE A 61 -22.85 -2.64 -13.80
N LYS A 62 -23.88 -2.42 -14.62
CA LYS A 62 -25.21 -3.00 -14.42
C LYS A 62 -25.36 -4.26 -15.28
N LYS A 63 -26.05 -5.26 -14.75
CA LYS A 63 -26.46 -6.46 -15.48
C LYS A 63 -27.98 -6.47 -15.56
N ILE A 64 -28.53 -7.01 -16.65
CA ILE A 64 -29.97 -7.24 -16.76
C ILE A 64 -30.39 -8.21 -15.66
N ASP A 65 -31.37 -7.81 -14.87
CA ASP A 65 -32.04 -8.63 -13.87
C ASP A 65 -33.14 -9.42 -14.58
N LEU A 66 -32.88 -10.68 -14.92
CA LEU A 66 -33.84 -11.51 -15.65
C LEU A 66 -35.04 -11.88 -14.79
N ASP A 67 -34.85 -12.07 -13.47
CA ASP A 67 -35.92 -12.46 -12.54
C ASP A 67 -37.02 -11.39 -12.49
N TYR A 68 -36.66 -10.11 -12.57
CA TYR A 68 -37.62 -9.01 -12.70
C TYR A 68 -38.48 -9.09 -13.98
N PHE A 69 -37.94 -9.66 -15.07
CA PHE A 69 -38.61 -9.71 -16.37
C PHE A 69 -39.28 -11.07 -16.68
N GLU A 70 -39.18 -12.08 -15.81
CA GLU A 70 -39.83 -13.39 -16.00
C GLU A 70 -41.33 -13.41 -15.65
N GLU A 71 -41.85 -12.41 -14.93
CA GLU A 71 -43.29 -12.31 -14.57
C GLU A 71 -44.18 -11.61 -15.63
N PHE A 72 -43.67 -11.36 -16.84
CA PHE A 72 -44.43 -10.73 -17.96
C PHE A 72 -44.91 -11.73 -19.02
#